data_AF-A0A7X4Z3P0-F1
#
_entry.id   AF-A0A7X4Z3P0-F1
#
_cell.length_a   1.000
_cell.length_b   1.000
_cell.length_c   1.000
_cell.angle_alpha   90.00
_cell.angle_beta   90.00
_cell.angle_gamma   90.00
#
_symmetry.space_group_name_H-M   'P 1'
#
loop_
_entity.id
_entity.type
_entity.pdbx_description
1 polymer ?
#
loop_
_entity_poly.entity_id
_entity_poly.type
_entity_poly.pdbx_seq_one_letter_code
_entity_poly.pdbx_strand_id
1 'polypeptide(L)'
;MKHNLTEMKHDYQNIPIPPELKTRVKQSVAQAKKDSACAADAFPQNRHKATHISKIRRFAFCGIGSAAAAVLTIAVLANSSANIAHAMEEIPVLGTIARVVTFREYQHKENQMQADIKIPEVQVENKEGKVLADATEDMNDAIQKYTKQIIAAYEADVKAAGGEGMQDLTLDYDIVTDNDKLFSLCFQQNIVMASSSLSQKIYHIDKTSGKMITLQDLFLDKTDYQTAISENIKTQMKQQMAEDETKVYWLDSDVPEWDFQHISEDVNFYINESGRLTIVFDECQVAPGYMGIVTFEIPTDVVQDIVKDGYLK
;
A
#
# COMPACT_ATOMS: atom_id res chain seq x y z
N MET A 1 22.16 -19.40 -37.63
CA MET A 1 22.97 -18.16 -37.58
C MET A 1 23.39 -17.96 -36.14
N LYS A 2 24.70 -17.83 -35.85
CA LYS A 2 25.18 -17.48 -34.50
C LYS A 2 25.16 -15.95 -34.42
N HIS A 3 24.20 -15.36 -33.72
CA HIS A 3 24.24 -13.93 -33.45
C HIS A 3 25.28 -13.64 -32.37
N ASN A 4 26.16 -12.68 -32.64
CA ASN A 4 27.26 -12.30 -31.79
C ASN A 4 26.74 -11.38 -30.67
N LEU A 5 26.73 -11.89 -29.43
CA LEU A 5 26.29 -11.15 -28.23
C LEU A 5 26.96 -9.78 -28.08
N THR A 6 28.17 -9.63 -28.60
CA THR A 6 28.92 -8.36 -28.57
C THR A 6 28.33 -7.31 -29.50
N GLU A 7 27.80 -7.70 -30.67
CA GLU A 7 27.08 -6.78 -31.57
C GLU A 7 25.75 -6.36 -30.98
N MET A 8 24.98 -7.29 -30.40
CA MET A 8 23.69 -6.95 -29.77
C MET A 8 23.85 -5.97 -28.60
N LYS A 9 24.92 -6.10 -27.81
CA LYS A 9 25.25 -5.14 -26.75
C LYS A 9 25.63 -3.78 -27.31
N HIS A 10 26.38 -3.74 -28.41
CA HIS A 10 26.76 -2.51 -29.09
C HIS A 10 25.52 -1.78 -29.66
N ASP A 11 24.61 -2.51 -30.28
CA ASP A 11 23.38 -1.95 -30.85
C ASP A 11 22.45 -1.41 -29.76
N TYR A 12 22.32 -2.13 -28.63
CA TYR A 12 21.55 -1.66 -27.46
C TYR A 12 22.12 -0.38 -26.86
N GLN A 13 23.44 -0.26 -26.77
CA GLN A 13 24.11 0.93 -26.23
C GLN A 13 24.07 2.13 -27.18
N ASN A 14 23.82 1.89 -28.47
CA ASN A 14 23.81 2.92 -29.52
C ASN A 14 22.44 3.11 -30.16
N ILE A 15 21.35 2.75 -29.47
CA ILE A 15 19.99 3.02 -29.94
C ILE A 15 19.87 4.52 -30.24
N PRO A 16 19.66 4.91 -31.50
CA PRO A 16 19.62 6.31 -31.88
C PRO A 16 18.38 6.95 -31.25
N ILE A 17 18.60 7.92 -30.36
CA ILE A 17 17.51 8.65 -29.73
C ILE A 17 16.80 9.48 -30.80
N PRO A 18 15.47 9.31 -31.01
CA PRO A 18 14.73 10.09 -31.99
C PRO A 18 14.89 11.60 -31.73
N PRO A 19 15.15 12.43 -32.75
CA PRO A 19 15.36 13.87 -32.57
C PRO A 19 14.19 14.58 -31.87
N GLU A 20 12.98 14.07 -32.09
CA GLU A 20 11.73 14.54 -31.48
C GLU A 20 11.72 14.33 -29.95
N LEU A 21 12.27 13.20 -29.49
CA LEU A 21 12.34 12.83 -28.08
C LEU A 21 13.30 13.75 -27.32
N LYS A 22 14.46 14.05 -27.92
CA LYS A 22 15.41 15.04 -27.41
C LYS A 22 14.80 16.43 -27.31
N THR A 23 13.92 16.78 -28.25
CA THR A 23 13.24 18.07 -28.30
C THR A 23 12.16 18.17 -27.21
N ARG A 24 11.34 17.12 -27.04
CA ARG A 24 10.33 17.05 -25.97
C ARG A 24 10.96 17.10 -24.58
N VAL A 25 12.04 16.38 -24.34
CA VAL A 25 12.75 16.40 -23.03
C VAL A 25 13.34 17.78 -22.74
N LYS A 26 13.91 18.46 -23.75
CA LYS A 26 14.40 19.83 -23.57
C LYS A 26 13.26 20.82 -23.29
N GLN A 27 12.12 20.66 -23.94
CA GLN A 27 10.94 21.49 -23.72
C GLN A 27 10.34 21.26 -22.33
N SER A 28 10.23 20.01 -21.86
CA SER A 28 9.71 19.71 -20.52
C SER A 28 10.64 20.19 -19.42
N VAL A 29 11.97 20.07 -19.59
CA VAL A 29 12.95 20.64 -18.64
C VAL A 29 12.93 22.17 -18.66
N ALA A 30 12.76 22.80 -19.83
CA ALA A 30 12.63 24.25 -19.93
C ALA A 30 11.32 24.76 -19.30
N GLN A 31 10.23 24.00 -19.46
CA GLN A 31 8.93 24.27 -18.86
C GLN A 31 9.01 24.14 -17.33
N ALA A 32 9.57 23.03 -16.83
CA ALA A 32 9.80 22.85 -15.40
C ALA A 32 10.68 23.96 -14.79
N LYS A 33 11.70 24.45 -15.52
CA LYS A 33 12.52 25.59 -15.06
C LYS A 33 11.77 26.93 -15.08
N LYS A 34 10.85 27.13 -16.03
CA LYS A 34 9.97 28.31 -16.07
C LYS A 34 8.95 28.27 -14.95
N ASP A 35 8.34 27.11 -14.71
CA ASP A 35 7.35 26.92 -13.65
C ASP A 35 8.02 27.05 -12.26
N SER A 36 9.27 26.58 -12.12
CA SER A 36 10.10 26.81 -10.92
C SER A 36 10.52 28.28 -10.74
N ALA A 37 10.65 29.05 -11.82
CA ALA A 37 10.94 30.48 -11.77
C ALA A 37 9.68 31.31 -11.49
N CYS A 38 8.51 30.91 -12.00
CA CYS A 38 7.22 31.55 -11.71
C CYS A 38 6.78 31.32 -10.24
N ALA A 39 7.20 30.22 -9.62
CA ALA A 39 7.00 30.00 -8.18
C ALA A 39 7.93 30.85 -7.29
N ALA A 40 9.00 31.44 -7.83
CA ALA A 40 9.97 32.25 -7.09
C ALA A 40 9.58 33.74 -6.98
N ASP A 41 8.57 34.21 -7.72
CA ASP A 41 8.14 35.61 -7.75
C ASP A 41 6.92 35.94 -6.86
N ALA A 42 6.43 34.99 -6.05
CA ALA A 42 5.23 35.17 -5.21
C ALA A 42 5.50 35.54 -3.73
N PHE A 43 6.74 35.84 -3.32
CA PHE A 43 7.03 36.31 -1.95
C PHE A 43 8.01 37.50 -1.95
N PRO A 44 7.61 38.69 -1.45
CA PRO A 44 8.50 39.84 -1.41
C PRO A 44 9.61 39.63 -0.38
N GLN A 45 10.86 39.74 -0.86
CA GLN A 45 12.07 39.76 -0.06
C GLN A 45 12.10 40.99 0.86
N ASN A 46 12.40 40.79 2.15
CA ASN A 46 13.00 41.83 2.97
C ASN A 46 14.20 41.25 3.76
N ARG A 47 15.39 41.76 3.40
CA ARG A 47 16.64 41.54 4.12
C ARG A 47 16.61 42.34 5.42
N HIS A 48 17.01 41.77 6.56
CA HIS A 48 17.86 42.45 7.54
C HIS A 48 18.52 41.48 8.55
N LYS A 49 19.84 41.68 8.68
CA LYS A 49 20.87 41.31 9.67
C LYS A 49 20.47 40.59 10.97
N ALA A 50 21.35 39.66 11.35
CA ALA A 50 21.43 38.95 12.63
C ALA A 50 21.59 39.87 13.86
N THR A 51 20.97 39.50 14.99
CA THR A 51 21.49 39.65 16.38
C THR A 51 20.54 39.03 17.43
N HIS A 52 21.12 38.30 18.39
CA HIS A 52 20.76 38.14 19.82
C HIS A 52 19.33 37.84 20.31
N ILE A 53 19.20 36.67 20.96
CA ILE A 53 18.56 36.35 22.26
C ILE A 53 17.40 37.27 22.74
N SER A 54 16.20 36.69 22.91
CA SER A 54 15.44 36.58 24.18
C SER A 54 13.91 36.74 24.08
N LYS A 55 13.22 36.01 24.98
CA LYS A 55 11.86 36.19 25.53
C LYS A 55 10.67 35.66 24.73
N ILE A 56 10.37 34.39 25.03
CA ILE A 56 9.03 33.81 25.05
C ILE A 56 8.07 34.74 25.82
N ARG A 57 7.03 35.22 25.14
CA ARG A 57 5.85 35.82 25.78
C ARG A 57 4.63 34.99 25.41
N ARG A 58 4.06 34.36 26.45
CA ARG A 58 2.75 33.74 26.49
C ARG A 58 1.69 34.68 25.88
N PHE A 59 0.95 34.18 24.90
CA PHE A 59 -0.46 34.52 24.77
C PHE A 59 -1.27 33.24 24.94
N ALA A 60 -1.92 33.18 26.10
CA ALA A 60 -2.92 32.18 26.42
C ALA A 60 -4.15 32.42 25.55
N PHE A 61 -4.59 31.37 24.86
CA PHE A 61 -5.90 31.34 24.22
C PHE A 61 -6.90 30.82 25.25
N CYS A 62 -7.84 31.69 25.65
CA CYS A 62 -8.97 31.34 26.50
C CYS A 62 -10.23 31.13 25.65
N GLY A 63 -10.73 29.89 25.64
CA GLY A 63 -12.16 29.51 25.60
C GLY A 63 -12.83 29.40 24.22
N ILE A 64 -13.76 28.47 23.94
CA ILE A 64 -14.43 27.36 24.66
C ILE A 64 -15.02 26.43 23.58
N GLY A 65 -14.96 25.08 23.71
CA GLY A 65 -15.92 24.18 23.05
C GLY A 65 -15.43 22.81 22.51
N SER A 66 -15.16 21.85 23.41
CA SER A 66 -15.22 20.37 23.25
C SER A 66 -14.39 19.62 22.17
N ALA A 67 -13.42 18.86 22.72
CA ALA A 67 -12.91 17.54 22.30
C ALA A 67 -11.86 17.43 21.16
N ALA A 68 -10.63 17.12 21.61
CA ALA A 68 -9.47 16.59 20.88
C ALA A 68 -8.77 17.50 19.87
N ALA A 69 -8.20 18.62 20.36
CA ALA A 69 -7.02 19.19 19.73
C ALA A 69 -5.80 18.29 20.04
N ALA A 70 -5.60 17.22 19.26
CA ALA A 70 -4.30 16.60 19.16
C ALA A 70 -3.46 17.49 18.24
N VAL A 71 -2.79 18.48 18.84
CA VAL A 71 -1.68 19.18 18.18
C VAL A 71 -0.58 18.14 18.03
N LEU A 72 -0.52 17.45 16.89
CA LEU A 72 0.57 16.55 16.54
C LEU A 72 1.84 17.40 16.45
N THR A 73 2.65 17.37 17.50
CA THR A 73 3.95 18.00 17.52
C THR A 73 4.91 17.15 16.69
N ILE A 74 5.22 17.61 15.48
CA ILE A 74 6.20 16.96 14.60
C ILE A 74 7.58 17.03 15.24
N ALA A 75 8.06 15.89 15.74
CA ALA A 75 9.45 15.72 16.13
C ALA A 75 10.25 15.26 14.91
N VAL A 76 10.97 16.20 14.29
CA VAL A 76 11.95 15.88 13.25
C VAL A 76 13.11 15.13 13.90
N LEU A 77 13.16 13.80 13.74
CA LEU A 77 14.36 13.01 14.02
C LEU A 77 15.06 12.70 12.70
N ALA A 78 16.03 13.55 12.37
CA ALA A 78 16.94 13.32 11.28
C ALA A 78 18.09 12.38 11.69
N ASN A 79 18.56 11.64 10.69
CA ASN A 79 19.85 10.94 10.55
C ASN A 79 20.06 9.60 11.28
N SER A 80 20.05 8.53 10.48
CA SER A 80 20.76 7.28 10.75
C SER A 80 21.53 6.83 9.50
N SER A 81 22.82 7.17 9.42
CA SER A 81 23.75 6.89 8.29
C SER A 81 23.46 7.61 6.96
N ALA A 82 24.47 7.75 6.10
CA ALA A 82 24.33 8.42 4.80
C ALA A 82 23.36 7.70 3.82
N ASN A 83 22.98 6.45 4.13
CA ASN A 83 22.19 5.60 3.26
C ASN A 83 20.74 5.39 3.74
N ILE A 84 20.40 5.63 5.02
CA ILE A 84 19.03 5.47 5.55
C ILE A 84 18.48 6.85 5.93
N ALA A 85 17.43 7.28 5.23
CA ALA A 85 16.67 8.46 5.57
C ALA A 85 15.31 8.06 6.16
N HIS A 86 14.98 8.64 7.32
CA HIS A 86 13.63 8.65 7.83
C HIS A 86 13.04 10.03 7.54
N ALA A 87 12.16 10.10 6.54
CA ALA A 87 11.38 11.30 6.26
C ALA A 87 10.03 11.20 6.97
N MET A 88 9.58 12.30 7.57
CA MET A 88 8.19 12.45 8.01
C MET A 88 7.55 13.43 7.03
N GLU A 89 6.67 12.95 6.16
CA GLU A 89 5.94 13.78 5.21
C GLU A 89 4.43 13.64 5.46
N GLU A 90 3.78 14.72 5.91
CA GLU A 90 2.34 14.74 6.12
C GLU A 90 1.61 14.85 4.78
N ILE A 91 1.27 13.72 4.17
CA ILE A 91 0.29 13.67 3.08
C ILE A 91 -1.03 13.16 3.68
N PRO A 92 -1.98 14.05 4.05
CA PRO A 92 -3.28 13.61 4.50
C PRO A 92 -4.08 13.03 3.33
N VAL A 93 -4.36 11.73 3.38
CA VAL A 93 -5.37 11.11 2.52
C VAL A 93 -6.71 11.28 3.24
N LEU A 94 -7.46 12.30 2.82
CA LEU A 94 -8.77 12.61 3.39
C LEU A 94 -9.83 11.68 2.78
N GLY A 95 -10.05 10.53 3.42
CA GLY A 95 -11.29 9.77 3.31
C GLY A 95 -12.41 10.48 4.09
N THR A 96 -13.66 10.28 3.69
CA THR A 96 -14.82 11.00 4.25
C THR A 96 -15.08 10.72 5.74
N ILE A 97 -14.52 9.65 6.31
CA ILE A 97 -14.76 9.25 7.72
C ILE A 97 -13.48 8.79 8.44
N ALA A 98 -12.42 8.37 7.74
CA ALA A 98 -11.13 8.04 8.36
C ALA A 98 -10.02 9.01 7.92
N ARG A 99 -9.15 9.39 8.87
CA ARG A 99 -7.94 10.16 8.57
C ARG A 99 -6.75 9.21 8.54
N VAL A 100 -6.09 9.16 7.39
CA VAL A 100 -4.84 8.42 7.23
C VAL A 100 -3.76 9.40 6.81
N VAL A 101 -2.64 9.39 7.51
CA VAL A 101 -1.50 10.26 7.21
C VAL A 101 -0.27 9.38 7.09
N THR A 102 0.52 9.58 6.03
CA THR A 102 1.87 9.00 5.99
C THR A 102 2.64 9.58 7.16
N PHE A 103 2.90 8.78 8.20
CA PHE A 103 3.54 9.31 9.40
C PHE A 103 5.06 9.28 9.26
N ARG A 104 5.58 8.20 8.66
CA ARG A 104 7.01 7.97 8.45
C ARG A 104 7.24 7.27 7.12
N GLU A 105 8.39 7.55 6.55
CA GLU A 105 8.96 6.78 5.44
C GLU A 105 10.29 6.17 5.88
N TYR A 106 10.55 4.96 5.40
CA TYR A 106 11.88 4.35 5.43
C TYR A 106 12.40 4.31 3.99
N GLN A 107 13.46 5.07 3.74
CA GLN A 107 14.15 5.06 2.47
C GLN A 107 15.60 4.63 2.68
N HIS A 108 16.01 3.58 1.98
CA HIS A 108 17.39 3.12 1.95
C HIS A 108 17.87 2.94 0.52
N LYS A 109 19.13 3.30 0.27
CA LYS A 109 19.81 3.01 -1.00
C LYS A 109 21.28 2.71 -0.81
N GLU A 110 21.68 1.53 -1.24
CA GLU A 110 23.07 1.09 -1.31
C GLU A 110 23.27 0.29 -2.61
N ASN A 111 24.08 0.82 -3.53
CA ASN A 111 24.30 0.23 -4.86
C ASN A 111 23.00 -0.09 -5.62
N GLN A 112 22.74 -1.38 -5.89
CA GLN A 112 21.54 -1.91 -6.57
C GLN A 112 20.49 -2.47 -5.59
N MET A 113 20.67 -2.21 -4.30
CA MET A 113 19.71 -2.54 -3.25
C MET A 113 19.07 -1.25 -2.73
N GLN A 114 17.76 -1.15 -2.84
CA GLN A 114 17.01 0.02 -2.37
C GLN A 114 15.65 -0.39 -1.79
N ALA A 115 15.16 0.43 -0.86
CA ALA A 115 13.84 0.27 -0.26
C ALA A 115 13.16 1.63 -0.11
N ASP A 116 11.87 1.69 -0.42
CA ASP A 116 10.98 2.82 -0.18
C ASP A 116 9.69 2.31 0.48
N ILE A 117 9.53 2.57 1.78
CA ILE A 117 8.49 1.98 2.61
C ILE A 117 7.71 3.10 3.29
N LYS A 118 6.44 3.25 2.94
CA LYS A 118 5.51 4.19 3.57
C LYS A 118 4.83 3.55 4.78
N ILE A 119 4.89 4.26 5.91
CA ILE A 119 4.36 3.80 7.18
C ILE A 119 3.25 4.77 7.61
N PRO A 120 1.97 4.43 7.39
CA PRO A 120 0.86 5.27 7.79
C PRO A 120 0.66 5.25 9.30
N GLU A 121 0.08 6.32 9.81
CA GLU A 121 -0.68 6.32 11.06
C GLU A 121 -2.14 6.58 10.71
N VAL A 122 -3.02 5.79 11.31
CA VAL A 122 -4.47 5.87 11.07
C VAL A 122 -5.17 6.48 12.28
N GLN A 123 -6.26 7.19 12.01
CA GLN A 123 -7.27 7.55 12.99
C GLN A 123 -8.65 7.23 12.39
N VAL A 124 -9.34 6.26 12.98
CA VAL A 124 -10.64 5.81 12.47
C VAL A 124 -11.76 6.34 13.35
N GLU A 125 -12.72 7.00 12.72
CA GLU A 125 -13.96 7.44 13.36
C GLU A 125 -15.11 6.52 12.95
N ASN A 126 -16.10 6.41 13.85
CA ASN A 126 -17.36 5.78 13.51
C ASN A 126 -18.29 6.76 12.77
N LYS A 127 -19.47 6.29 12.37
CA LYS A 127 -20.49 7.12 11.68
C LYS A 127 -20.95 8.36 12.46
N GLU A 128 -20.75 8.40 13.79
CA GLU A 128 -21.07 9.56 14.62
C GLU A 128 -19.88 10.53 14.80
N GLY A 129 -18.76 10.29 14.12
CA GLY A 129 -17.53 11.10 14.25
C GLY A 129 -16.77 10.83 15.56
N LYS A 130 -17.07 9.73 16.26
CA LYS A 130 -16.34 9.34 17.47
C LYS A 130 -15.12 8.51 17.08
N VAL A 131 -13.96 8.92 17.55
CA VAL A 131 -12.70 8.16 17.40
C VAL A 131 -12.81 6.80 18.08
N LEU A 132 -12.47 5.76 17.34
CA LEU A 132 -12.38 4.37 17.81
C LEU A 132 -10.97 4.11 18.35
N ALA A 133 -10.68 4.68 19.53
CA ALA A 133 -9.31 4.75 20.09
C ALA A 133 -8.62 3.37 20.15
N ASP A 134 -9.25 2.37 20.78
CA ASP A 134 -8.66 1.04 20.97
C ASP A 134 -8.37 0.35 19.62
N ALA A 135 -9.33 0.30 18.70
CA ALA A 135 -9.11 -0.27 17.36
C ALA A 135 -8.08 0.49 16.53
N THR A 136 -8.01 1.81 16.71
CA THR A 136 -7.01 2.66 16.04
C THR A 136 -5.61 2.34 16.57
N GLU A 137 -5.46 2.18 17.89
CA GLU A 137 -4.21 1.75 18.53
C GLU A 137 -3.79 0.36 18.05
N ASP A 138 -4.71 -0.62 18.08
CA ASP A 138 -4.46 -1.98 17.61
C ASP A 138 -3.99 -2.01 16.15
N MET A 139 -4.64 -1.22 15.28
CA MET A 139 -4.26 -1.15 13.87
C MET A 139 -2.90 -0.47 13.68
N ASN A 140 -2.62 0.61 14.39
CA ASN A 140 -1.31 1.27 14.33
C ASN A 140 -0.19 0.34 14.84
N ASP A 141 -0.44 -0.45 15.90
CA ASP A 141 0.48 -1.47 16.37
C ASP A 141 0.72 -2.56 15.32
N ALA A 142 -0.33 -3.01 14.63
CA ALA A 142 -0.23 -3.97 13.54
C ALA A 142 0.60 -3.41 12.36
N ILE A 143 0.36 -2.15 11.96
CA ILE A 143 1.12 -1.43 10.93
C ILE A 143 2.60 -1.34 11.31
N GLN A 144 2.90 -0.94 12.54
CA GLN A 144 4.27 -0.82 13.04
C GLN A 144 4.97 -2.18 13.08
N LYS A 145 4.27 -3.23 13.49
CA LYS A 145 4.83 -4.59 13.52
C LYS A 145 5.15 -5.08 12.11
N TYR A 146 4.21 -4.91 11.17
CA TYR A 146 4.35 -5.36 9.79
C TYR A 146 5.49 -4.64 9.07
N THR A 147 5.53 -3.31 9.14
CA THR A 147 6.57 -2.52 8.46
C THR A 147 7.96 -2.76 9.07
N LYS A 148 8.07 -2.95 10.39
CA LYS A 148 9.34 -3.36 11.04
C LYS A 148 9.84 -4.73 10.58
N GLN A 149 8.93 -5.69 10.35
CA GLN A 149 9.30 -7.00 9.84
C GLN A 149 9.87 -6.90 8.41
N ILE A 150 9.23 -6.10 7.56
CA ILE A 150 9.69 -5.85 6.18
C ILE A 150 11.07 -5.17 6.19
N ILE A 151 11.23 -4.09 6.97
CA ILE A 151 12.51 -3.37 7.10
C ILE A 151 13.62 -4.32 7.58
N ALA A 152 13.35 -5.12 8.62
CA ALA A 152 14.33 -6.05 9.16
C ALA A 152 14.74 -7.15 8.15
N ALA A 153 13.79 -7.64 7.34
CA ALA A 153 14.09 -8.60 6.28
C ALA A 153 14.99 -7.97 5.21
N TYR A 154 14.64 -6.77 4.73
CA TYR A 154 15.44 -6.03 3.76
C TYR A 154 16.86 -5.74 4.28
N GLU A 155 17.01 -5.27 5.52
CA GLU A 155 18.32 -5.01 6.12
C GLU A 155 19.16 -6.30 6.26
N ALA A 156 18.51 -7.44 6.53
CA ALA A 156 19.17 -8.73 6.56
C ALA A 156 19.68 -9.14 5.16
N ASP A 157 18.89 -8.89 4.11
CA ASP A 157 19.30 -9.15 2.72
C ASP A 157 20.49 -8.28 2.31
N VAL A 158 20.45 -6.97 2.60
CA VAL A 158 21.56 -6.05 2.33
C VAL A 158 22.83 -6.53 3.02
N LYS A 159 22.74 -6.91 4.30
CA LYS A 159 23.88 -7.42 5.07
C LYS A 159 24.40 -8.74 4.51
N ALA A 160 23.53 -9.66 4.13
CA ALA A 160 23.90 -10.96 3.58
C ALA A 160 24.61 -10.84 2.22
N ALA A 161 24.16 -9.89 1.39
CA ALA A 161 24.76 -9.59 0.10
C ALA A 161 25.96 -8.64 0.18
N GLY A 162 26.28 -8.09 1.36
CA GLY A 162 27.33 -7.09 1.55
C GLY A 162 27.09 -5.80 0.77
N GLY A 163 25.82 -5.45 0.52
CA GLY A 163 25.43 -4.28 -0.29
C GLY A 163 25.58 -4.46 -1.80
N GLU A 164 25.98 -5.64 -2.30
CA GLU A 164 26.25 -5.89 -3.74
C GLU A 164 25.16 -6.74 -4.41
N GLY A 165 24.01 -6.94 -3.74
CA GLY A 165 22.85 -7.65 -4.29
C GLY A 165 22.02 -6.79 -5.25
N MET A 166 20.93 -7.36 -5.77
CA MET A 166 19.92 -6.67 -6.59
C MET A 166 18.55 -6.85 -5.93
N GLN A 167 17.99 -5.75 -5.43
CA GLN A 167 16.68 -5.73 -4.78
C GLN A 167 16.11 -4.32 -4.75
N ASP A 168 14.94 -4.12 -5.32
CA ASP A 168 14.14 -2.90 -5.20
C ASP A 168 12.85 -3.24 -4.46
N LEU A 169 12.69 -2.74 -3.24
CA LEU A 169 11.54 -2.99 -2.39
C LEU A 169 10.70 -1.72 -2.28
N THR A 170 9.44 -1.78 -2.68
CA THR A 170 8.47 -0.72 -2.39
C THR A 170 7.34 -1.25 -1.53
N LEU A 171 6.92 -0.46 -0.53
CA LEU A 171 5.71 -0.69 0.25
C LEU A 171 4.87 0.58 0.25
N ASP A 172 3.77 0.55 -0.50
CA ASP A 172 2.75 1.59 -0.54
C ASP A 172 1.49 1.12 0.20
N TYR A 173 0.52 2.02 0.35
CA TYR A 173 -0.78 1.68 0.93
C TYR A 173 -1.92 2.47 0.29
N ASP A 174 -3.12 1.86 0.33
CA ASP A 174 -4.38 2.43 -0.14
C ASP A 174 -5.51 2.15 0.86
N ILE A 175 -6.53 3.01 0.86
CA ILE A 175 -7.78 2.78 1.59
C ILE A 175 -8.75 2.10 0.61
N VAL A 176 -8.93 0.79 0.76
CA VAL A 176 -9.77 -0.02 -0.15
C VAL A 176 -11.23 -0.10 0.28
N THR A 177 -11.53 0.29 1.52
CA THR A 177 -12.90 0.45 2.01
C THR A 177 -12.95 1.57 3.07
N ASP A 178 -13.83 2.55 2.89
CA ASP A 178 -14.20 3.53 3.92
C ASP A 178 -15.70 3.81 3.84
N ASN A 179 -16.51 3.04 4.57
CA ASN A 179 -17.96 3.20 4.62
C ASN A 179 -18.47 3.24 6.07
N ASP A 180 -19.78 3.27 6.30
CA ASP A 180 -20.38 3.35 7.64
C ASP A 180 -20.06 2.14 8.54
N LYS A 181 -19.77 0.98 7.93
CA LYS A 181 -19.55 -0.29 8.64
C LYS A 181 -18.07 -0.62 8.78
N LEU A 182 -17.28 -0.41 7.73
CA LEU A 182 -15.93 -0.94 7.62
C LEU A 182 -14.93 0.14 7.18
N PHE A 183 -13.76 0.13 7.81
CA PHE A 183 -12.54 0.75 7.31
C PHE A 183 -11.52 -0.33 6.96
N SER A 184 -10.90 -0.27 5.79
CA SER A 184 -9.90 -1.24 5.33
C SER A 184 -8.68 -0.56 4.72
N LEU A 185 -7.51 -0.84 5.28
CA LEU A 185 -6.20 -0.36 4.81
C LEU A 185 -5.47 -1.51 4.12
N CYS A 186 -5.11 -1.32 2.86
CA CYS A 186 -4.36 -2.29 2.07
C CYS A 186 -2.93 -1.81 1.87
N PHE A 187 -1.95 -2.59 2.31
CA PHE A 187 -0.56 -2.44 1.87
C PHE A 187 -0.34 -3.15 0.54
N GLN A 188 0.46 -2.54 -0.33
CA GLN A 188 0.92 -3.10 -1.58
C GLN A 188 2.44 -3.20 -1.55
N GLN A 189 2.95 -4.42 -1.51
CA GLN A 189 4.37 -4.68 -1.51
C GLN A 189 4.80 -5.13 -2.90
N ASN A 190 5.91 -4.56 -3.40
CA ASN A 190 6.57 -5.01 -4.60
C ASN A 190 8.05 -5.22 -4.31
N ILE A 191 8.56 -6.42 -4.60
CA ILE A 191 9.99 -6.72 -4.54
C ILE A 191 10.46 -7.05 -5.95
N VAL A 192 11.35 -6.24 -6.51
CA VAL A 192 11.98 -6.50 -7.80
C VAL A 192 13.42 -6.96 -7.57
N MET A 193 13.70 -8.19 -7.97
CA MET A 193 15.06 -8.72 -8.08
C MET A 193 15.33 -9.06 -9.55
N ALA A 194 15.19 -10.34 -9.93
CA ALA A 194 15.18 -10.76 -11.32
C ALA A 194 13.81 -10.53 -12.00
N SER A 195 12.74 -10.74 -11.25
CA SER A 195 11.36 -10.39 -11.57
C SER A 195 10.75 -9.60 -10.42
N SER A 196 9.58 -9.00 -10.64
CA SER A 196 8.74 -8.50 -9.55
C SER A 196 8.12 -9.66 -8.78
N SER A 197 7.75 -9.38 -7.54
CA SER A 197 6.89 -10.20 -6.70
C SER A 197 5.94 -9.24 -5.97
N LEU A 198 4.66 -9.32 -6.33
CA LEU A 198 3.60 -8.46 -5.79
C LEU A 198 2.80 -9.19 -4.71
N SER A 199 2.64 -8.57 -3.56
CA SER A 199 1.76 -9.06 -2.50
C SER A 199 0.98 -7.93 -1.84
N GLN A 200 -0.15 -8.28 -1.22
CA GLN A 200 -0.98 -7.36 -0.47
C GLN A 200 -1.13 -7.79 0.99
N LYS A 201 -1.37 -6.82 1.87
CA LYS A 201 -1.81 -7.09 3.24
C LYS A 201 -2.93 -6.13 3.61
N ILE A 202 -4.09 -6.66 3.96
CA ILE A 202 -5.26 -5.84 4.26
C ILE A 202 -5.63 -5.96 5.75
N TYR A 203 -5.83 -4.82 6.40
CA TYR A 203 -6.30 -4.70 7.78
C TYR A 203 -7.67 -4.06 7.80
N HIS A 204 -8.53 -4.50 8.73
CA HIS A 204 -9.92 -4.08 8.80
C HIS A 204 -10.31 -3.62 10.19
N ILE A 205 -11.11 -2.56 10.28
CA ILE A 205 -11.83 -2.16 11.50
C ILE A 205 -13.33 -2.15 11.21
N ASP A 206 -14.10 -2.91 12.00
CA ASP A 206 -15.55 -2.74 12.08
C ASP A 206 -15.85 -1.50 12.92
N LYS A 207 -16.39 -0.48 12.27
CA LYS A 207 -16.70 0.82 12.88
C LYS A 207 -17.87 0.77 13.86
N THR A 208 -18.67 -0.30 13.81
CA THR A 208 -19.77 -0.52 14.75
C THR A 208 -19.26 -1.09 16.07
N SER A 209 -18.46 -2.15 16.00
CA SER A 209 -17.92 -2.78 17.20
C SER A 209 -16.68 -2.08 17.75
N GLY A 210 -15.98 -1.28 16.92
CA GLY A 210 -14.74 -0.61 17.27
C GLY A 210 -13.61 -1.61 17.48
N LYS A 211 -13.53 -2.65 16.64
CA LYS A 211 -12.53 -3.72 16.73
C LYS A 211 -11.90 -3.99 15.38
N MET A 212 -10.65 -4.45 15.40
CA MET A 212 -10.07 -5.10 14.23
C MET A 212 -10.79 -6.42 13.95
N ILE A 213 -10.98 -6.74 12.67
CA ILE A 213 -11.70 -7.94 12.24
C ILE A 213 -10.95 -8.70 11.15
N THR A 214 -11.31 -9.98 11.01
CA THR A 214 -10.86 -10.91 9.96
C THR A 214 -12.03 -11.30 9.06
N LEU A 215 -11.76 -12.10 8.01
CA LEU A 215 -12.81 -12.58 7.11
C LEU A 215 -13.90 -13.37 7.86
N GLN A 216 -13.50 -14.20 8.83
CA GLN A 216 -14.42 -14.99 9.64
C GLN A 216 -15.46 -14.13 10.38
N ASP A 217 -15.06 -12.94 10.84
CA ASP A 217 -15.91 -12.07 11.65
C ASP A 217 -17.11 -11.51 10.86
N LEU A 218 -17.06 -11.53 9.52
CA LEU A 218 -18.18 -11.15 8.66
C LEU A 218 -19.32 -12.17 8.72
N PHE A 219 -19.06 -13.41 9.11
CA PHE A 219 -20.01 -14.51 9.05
C PHE A 219 -20.55 -14.91 10.42
N LEU A 220 -21.72 -15.54 10.43
CA LEU A 220 -22.33 -16.12 11.63
C LEU A 220 -21.44 -17.22 12.19
N ASP A 221 -21.46 -17.40 13.51
CA ASP A 221 -20.64 -18.40 14.18
C ASP A 221 -20.96 -19.82 13.65
N LYS A 222 -19.92 -20.65 13.49
CA LYS A 222 -20.02 -22.05 13.04
C LYS A 222 -20.60 -22.21 11.62
N THR A 223 -20.45 -21.21 10.77
CA THR A 223 -20.75 -21.32 9.34
C THR A 223 -19.50 -21.66 8.52
N ASP A 224 -19.70 -22.36 7.40
CA ASP A 224 -18.63 -22.77 6.50
C ASP A 224 -18.51 -21.80 5.31
N TYR A 225 -18.05 -20.58 5.61
CA TYR A 225 -17.84 -19.54 4.59
C TYR A 225 -16.71 -19.90 3.61
N GLN A 226 -15.68 -20.63 4.07
CA GLN A 226 -14.53 -20.99 3.25
C GLN A 226 -14.94 -21.89 2.10
N THR A 227 -15.77 -22.92 2.34
CA THR A 227 -16.27 -23.78 1.26
C THR A 227 -17.11 -23.00 0.27
N ALA A 228 -18.08 -22.20 0.74
CA ALA A 228 -18.97 -21.43 -0.13
C ALA A 228 -18.19 -20.48 -1.06
N ILE A 229 -17.23 -19.74 -0.51
CA ILE A 229 -16.39 -18.81 -1.26
C ILE A 229 -15.45 -19.57 -2.21
N SER A 230 -14.79 -20.64 -1.74
CA SER A 230 -13.81 -21.39 -2.54
C SER A 230 -14.44 -22.04 -3.76
N GLU A 231 -15.63 -22.64 -3.61
CA GLU A 231 -16.34 -23.26 -4.74
C GLU A 231 -16.83 -22.21 -5.76
N ASN A 232 -17.25 -21.03 -5.28
CA ASN A 232 -17.55 -19.92 -6.17
C ASN A 232 -16.30 -19.44 -6.93
N ILE A 233 -15.17 -19.27 -6.26
CA ILE A 233 -13.89 -18.88 -6.89
C ILE A 233 -13.45 -19.91 -7.94
N LYS A 234 -13.51 -21.21 -7.64
CA LYS A 234 -13.21 -22.27 -8.63
C LYS A 234 -14.11 -22.18 -9.86
N THR A 235 -15.39 -21.88 -9.66
CA THR A 235 -16.34 -21.68 -10.76
C THR A 235 -15.95 -20.47 -11.61
N GLN A 236 -15.61 -19.34 -10.98
CA GLN A 236 -15.15 -18.15 -11.69
C GLN A 236 -13.84 -18.38 -12.46
N MET A 237 -12.85 -19.05 -11.85
CA MET A 237 -11.59 -19.41 -12.50
C MET A 237 -11.83 -20.24 -13.77
N LYS A 238 -12.67 -21.29 -13.69
CA LYS A 238 -13.04 -22.12 -14.85
C LYS A 238 -13.73 -21.32 -15.95
N GLN A 239 -14.67 -20.45 -15.57
CA GLN A 239 -15.37 -19.58 -16.52
C GLN A 239 -14.39 -18.62 -17.21
N GLN A 240 -13.53 -17.95 -16.44
CA GLN A 240 -12.54 -17.01 -16.97
C GLN A 240 -11.55 -17.69 -17.94
N MET A 241 -11.08 -18.90 -17.64
CA MET A 241 -10.21 -19.67 -18.54
C MET A 241 -10.93 -20.16 -19.81
N ALA A 242 -12.24 -20.42 -19.73
CA ALA A 242 -13.04 -20.81 -20.89
C ALA A 242 -13.35 -19.63 -21.82
N GLU A 243 -13.46 -18.42 -21.27
CA GLU A 243 -13.74 -17.18 -22.00
C GLU A 243 -12.47 -16.53 -22.57
N ASP A 244 -11.32 -16.75 -21.94
CA ASP A 244 -10.04 -16.13 -22.30
C ASP A 244 -8.88 -17.12 -22.10
N GLU A 245 -8.34 -17.63 -23.21
CA GLU A 245 -7.22 -18.58 -23.23
C GLU A 245 -5.91 -18.01 -22.65
N THR A 246 -5.81 -16.69 -22.46
CA THR A 246 -4.64 -16.05 -21.83
C THR A 246 -4.68 -16.09 -20.32
N LYS A 247 -5.82 -16.45 -19.71
CA LYS A 247 -5.94 -16.61 -18.26
C LYS A 247 -5.61 -18.04 -17.86
N VAL A 248 -4.80 -18.19 -16.83
CA VAL A 248 -4.43 -19.48 -16.27
C VAL A 248 -4.52 -19.42 -14.75
N TYR A 249 -5.22 -20.40 -14.17
CA TYR A 249 -5.27 -20.66 -12.73
C TYR A 249 -4.89 -22.10 -12.45
N TRP A 250 -4.42 -22.37 -11.23
CA TRP A 250 -4.08 -23.72 -10.78
C TRP A 250 -5.33 -24.39 -10.24
N LEU A 251 -5.95 -25.27 -11.04
CA LEU A 251 -7.17 -26.00 -10.66
C LEU A 251 -7.10 -27.48 -11.01
N ASP A 252 -6.53 -27.78 -12.18
CA ASP A 252 -6.33 -29.13 -12.71
C ASP A 252 -4.95 -29.18 -13.38
N SER A 253 -3.91 -28.75 -12.66
CA SER A 253 -2.56 -28.63 -13.21
C SER A 253 -1.81 -29.97 -13.20
N ASP A 254 -0.70 -30.06 -13.94
CA ASP A 254 0.17 -31.24 -13.94
C ASP A 254 0.80 -31.53 -12.56
N VAL A 255 0.76 -30.54 -11.64
CA VAL A 255 1.27 -30.62 -10.27
C VAL A 255 0.10 -30.34 -9.31
N PRO A 256 -0.70 -31.36 -8.95
CA PRO A 256 -1.93 -31.17 -8.17
C PRO A 256 -1.71 -30.47 -6.82
N GLU A 257 -0.50 -30.52 -6.27
CA GLU A 257 -0.12 -29.80 -5.04
C GLU A 257 -0.18 -28.28 -5.16
N TRP A 258 -0.15 -27.74 -6.39
CA TRP A 258 -0.28 -26.31 -6.67
C TRP A 258 -1.73 -25.87 -6.88
N ASP A 259 -2.64 -26.82 -7.08
CA ASP A 259 -4.03 -26.48 -7.39
C ASP A 259 -4.71 -25.84 -6.19
N PHE A 260 -5.45 -24.76 -6.47
CA PHE A 260 -6.23 -24.03 -5.49
C PHE A 260 -7.33 -24.94 -4.90
N GLN A 261 -7.18 -25.26 -3.62
CA GLN A 261 -8.12 -26.12 -2.90
C GLN A 261 -9.20 -25.32 -2.17
N HIS A 262 -8.79 -24.35 -1.37
CA HIS A 262 -9.66 -23.50 -0.57
C HIS A 262 -8.93 -22.22 -0.16
N ILE A 263 -9.69 -21.18 0.18
CA ILE A 263 -9.15 -19.97 0.80
C ILE A 263 -8.60 -20.28 2.21
N SER A 264 -7.49 -19.66 2.60
CA SER A 264 -7.01 -19.71 3.98
C SER A 264 -7.85 -18.81 4.89
N GLU A 265 -7.73 -19.01 6.21
CA GLU A 265 -8.41 -18.17 7.22
C GLU A 265 -7.87 -16.72 7.21
N ASP A 266 -6.62 -16.53 6.77
CA ASP A 266 -5.92 -15.26 6.72
C ASP A 266 -5.87 -14.63 5.32
N VAL A 267 -6.65 -15.15 4.37
CA VAL A 267 -6.74 -14.62 3.00
C VAL A 267 -7.08 -13.13 3.03
N ASN A 268 -6.44 -12.35 2.17
CA ASN A 268 -6.74 -10.94 2.02
C ASN A 268 -8.13 -10.77 1.39
N PHE A 269 -8.91 -9.83 1.92
CA PHE A 269 -10.20 -9.47 1.36
C PHE A 269 -10.45 -7.97 1.53
N TYR A 270 -11.46 -7.45 0.85
CA TYR A 270 -12.03 -6.13 1.15
C TYR A 270 -13.49 -6.07 0.69
N ILE A 271 -14.21 -5.03 1.10
CA ILE A 271 -15.56 -4.75 0.58
C ILE A 271 -15.43 -3.62 -0.44
N ASN A 272 -15.73 -3.93 -1.70
CA ASN A 272 -15.56 -2.97 -2.78
C ASN A 272 -16.67 -1.89 -2.76
N GLU A 273 -16.55 -0.87 -3.63
CA GLU A 273 -17.51 0.25 -3.69
C GLU A 273 -18.95 -0.18 -3.95
N SER A 274 -19.16 -1.32 -4.60
CA SER A 274 -20.49 -1.90 -4.82
C SER A 274 -21.07 -2.60 -3.58
N GLY A 275 -20.30 -2.69 -2.49
CA GLY A 275 -20.68 -3.41 -1.28
C GLY A 275 -20.51 -4.93 -1.39
N ARG A 276 -19.69 -5.41 -2.32
CA ARG A 276 -19.47 -6.86 -2.53
C ARG A 276 -18.12 -7.29 -1.95
N LEU A 277 -18.09 -8.50 -1.40
CA LEU A 277 -16.88 -9.12 -0.87
C LEU A 277 -15.93 -9.41 -2.02
N THR A 278 -14.68 -8.98 -1.92
CA THR A 278 -13.63 -9.28 -2.90
C THR A 278 -12.49 -9.99 -2.19
N ILE A 279 -12.15 -11.20 -2.65
CA ILE A 279 -11.00 -11.99 -2.19
C ILE A 279 -9.79 -11.65 -3.06
N VAL A 280 -8.63 -11.52 -2.44
CA VAL A 280 -7.37 -11.12 -3.09
C VAL A 280 -6.34 -12.24 -2.90
N PHE A 281 -5.70 -12.62 -4.00
CA PHE A 281 -4.57 -13.54 -4.01
C PHE A 281 -3.32 -12.84 -4.52
N ASP A 282 -2.21 -13.05 -3.82
CA ASP A 282 -0.89 -12.53 -4.19
C ASP A 282 -0.41 -13.12 -5.53
N GLU A 283 0.59 -12.47 -6.14
CA GLU A 283 1.24 -13.02 -7.33
C GLU A 283 1.79 -14.42 -7.04
N CYS A 284 1.60 -15.36 -7.98
CA CYS A 284 1.99 -16.76 -7.78
C CYS A 284 1.30 -17.46 -6.60
N GLN A 285 0.13 -17.01 -6.13
CA GLN A 285 -0.60 -17.75 -5.08
C GLN A 285 -1.59 -18.78 -5.65
N VAL A 286 -2.28 -18.44 -6.75
CA VAL A 286 -3.28 -19.32 -7.40
C VAL A 286 -3.16 -19.33 -8.93
N ALA A 287 -2.16 -18.65 -9.48
CA ALA A 287 -1.97 -18.42 -10.90
C ALA A 287 -0.50 -18.10 -11.23
N PRO A 288 0.00 -18.34 -12.46
CA PRO A 288 1.37 -17.98 -12.84
C PRO A 288 1.66 -16.49 -12.68
N GLY A 289 2.91 -16.11 -12.39
CA GLY A 289 3.28 -14.73 -12.02
C GLY A 289 2.89 -13.63 -13.00
N TYR A 290 2.79 -13.92 -14.31
CA TYR A 290 2.33 -12.92 -15.29
C TYR A 290 0.88 -12.46 -15.06
N MET A 291 0.07 -13.24 -14.33
CA MET A 291 -1.29 -12.87 -13.93
C MET A 291 -1.30 -11.80 -12.84
N GLY A 292 -0.17 -11.55 -12.17
CA GLY A 292 -0.04 -10.60 -11.07
C GLY A 292 -0.92 -10.98 -9.88
N ILE A 293 -1.35 -9.96 -9.13
CA ILE A 293 -2.38 -10.09 -8.09
C ILE A 293 -3.72 -10.34 -8.79
N VAL A 294 -4.44 -11.37 -8.35
CA VAL A 294 -5.76 -11.71 -8.89
C VAL A 294 -6.82 -11.56 -7.82
N THR A 295 -7.99 -11.06 -8.20
CA THR A 295 -9.09 -10.81 -7.28
C THR A 295 -10.38 -11.45 -7.76
N PHE A 296 -11.18 -11.95 -6.82
CA PHE A 296 -12.48 -12.55 -7.10
C PHE A 296 -13.55 -11.87 -6.27
N GLU A 297 -14.50 -11.24 -6.96
CA GLU A 297 -15.69 -10.68 -6.34
C GLU A 297 -16.69 -11.81 -6.09
N ILE A 298 -17.15 -11.95 -4.84
CA ILE A 298 -18.07 -12.98 -4.42
C ILE A 298 -19.49 -12.43 -4.51
N PRO A 299 -20.37 -13.00 -5.36
CA PRO A 299 -21.77 -12.64 -5.41
C PRO A 299 -22.42 -12.81 -4.03
N THR A 300 -23.20 -11.81 -3.59
CA THR A 300 -23.76 -11.78 -2.24
C THR A 300 -24.66 -13.00 -1.95
N ASP A 301 -25.37 -13.51 -2.95
CA ASP A 301 -26.23 -14.70 -2.84
C ASP A 301 -25.47 -15.99 -2.46
N VAL A 302 -24.17 -16.08 -2.76
CA VAL A 302 -23.32 -17.21 -2.36
C VAL A 302 -23.21 -17.32 -0.83
N VAL A 303 -23.28 -16.19 -0.12
CA VAL A 303 -23.04 -16.12 1.32
C VAL A 303 -24.16 -15.42 2.10
N GLN A 304 -25.26 -15.05 1.44
CA GLN A 304 -26.33 -14.24 2.03
C GLN A 304 -26.94 -14.85 3.31
N ASP A 305 -27.03 -16.19 3.38
CA ASP A 305 -27.65 -16.90 4.50
C ASP A 305 -26.71 -17.05 5.70
N ILE A 306 -25.42 -16.78 5.52
CA ILE A 306 -24.37 -17.00 6.53
C ILE A 306 -23.61 -15.72 6.90
N VAL A 307 -23.74 -14.64 6.12
CA VAL A 307 -23.11 -13.35 6.41
C VAL A 307 -23.92 -12.56 7.43
N LYS A 308 -23.25 -11.81 8.31
CA LYS A 308 -23.89 -10.89 9.25
C LYS A 308 -24.39 -9.63 8.53
N ASP A 309 -25.50 -9.09 9.02
CA ASP A 309 -26.12 -7.90 8.45
C ASP A 309 -25.17 -6.68 8.40
N GLY A 310 -25.25 -5.94 7.30
CA GLY A 310 -24.61 -4.64 7.13
C GLY A 310 -23.18 -4.66 6.59
N TYR A 311 -22.59 -5.83 6.33
CA TYR A 311 -21.29 -5.92 5.65
C TYR A 311 -21.39 -5.93 4.12
N LEU A 312 -22.36 -6.66 3.56
CA LEU A 312 -22.54 -6.84 2.12
C LEU A 312 -23.86 -6.23 1.64
N LYS A 313 -23.91 -5.87 0.35
CA LYS A 313 -25.10 -5.37 -0.36
C LYS A 313 -25.65 -6.38 -1.36
#